data_AF-A0A964QP36-F1
#
_entry.id   AF-A0A964QP36-F1
#
_cell.length_a   1.000
_cell.length_b   1.000
_cell.length_c   1.000
_cell.angle_alpha   90.00
_cell.angle_beta   90.00
_cell.angle_gamma   90.00
#
_symmetry.space_group_name_H-M   'P 1'
#
loop_
_entity.id
_entity.type
_entity.pdbx_description
1 polymer ?
#
loop_
_entity_poly.entity_id
_entity_poly.type
_entity_poly.pdbx_seq_one_letter_code
_entity_poly.pdbx_strand_id
1 'polypeptide(L)'
;MRIYLVEDSRIQAARWLSEHAPDGSAIGVESGGFSMRGLVAAPRHRPQFLNEGTIFGTHGYLSCASAKRYLAERLRYADYIAITDVNRYRQYQGAPDLYPTRAEFYRRLVAGELGFDPVQRFRVYPSLLGVEFRDDEAEPSFLGYDHPTVFLLKRRPDFVTAPENWQQENGPLCPDQQVRDAAAALLAGDQQAALQTLTTLCKSHPDMRYPAIVEASIHHQQGQQDSEYQALRRYAWGYADLAHTAQFLPWATAVSLQDAGLDELSLLALADGVKRRGSLKPAFLATMADSYIDIAQGAYLQSHPEYARQVYHLSTQVLPRPLACNALGVLAFNNGNYAKARTWWEQSLQLDSTQAEVHKNLFRAAYLAQDYPQALQHLESALRLDQALTPKQRAEDQHTIAELRRQLGLGAP
;
A
#
# COMPACT_ATOMS: atom_id res chain seq x y z
N MET A 1 4.97 -26.40 36.94
CA MET A 1 4.45 -26.29 35.56
C MET A 1 5.65 -26.24 34.62
N ARG A 2 5.77 -27.16 33.67
CA ARG A 2 6.97 -27.33 32.82
C ARG A 2 7.11 -26.28 31.71
N ILE A 3 6.14 -25.37 31.57
CA ILE A 3 6.07 -24.42 30.45
C ILE A 3 7.31 -23.50 30.35
N TYR A 4 7.89 -23.11 31.49
CA TYR A 4 9.10 -22.28 31.56
C TYR A 4 10.42 -23.08 31.56
N LEU A 5 10.33 -24.41 31.45
CA LEU A 5 11.48 -25.32 31.39
C LEU A 5 11.68 -25.92 29.99
N VAL A 6 10.87 -25.50 29.03
CA VAL A 6 10.92 -25.91 27.64
C VAL A 6 11.15 -24.68 26.78
N GLU A 7 11.77 -24.89 25.63
CA GLU A 7 12.05 -23.79 24.73
C GLU A 7 10.76 -23.21 24.15
N ASP A 8 10.68 -21.88 24.09
CA ASP A 8 9.55 -21.17 23.51
C ASP A 8 9.36 -21.53 22.03
N SER A 9 8.10 -21.71 21.61
CA SER A 9 7.73 -22.06 20.22
C SER A 9 8.29 -21.08 19.18
N ARG A 10 8.43 -19.81 19.53
CA ARG A 10 9.02 -18.77 18.68
C ARG A 10 10.52 -18.96 18.53
N ILE A 11 11.22 -19.37 19.59
CA ILE A 11 12.66 -19.68 19.53
C ILE A 11 12.87 -20.96 18.69
N GLN A 12 12.04 -21.99 18.90
CA GLN A 12 12.07 -23.21 18.09
C GLN A 12 11.87 -22.88 16.60
N ALA A 13 10.88 -22.03 16.29
CA ALA A 13 10.60 -21.60 14.92
C ALA A 13 11.75 -20.82 14.29
N ALA A 14 12.35 -19.88 15.03
CA ALA A 14 13.50 -19.11 14.56
C ALA A 14 14.73 -19.99 14.29
N ARG A 15 15.00 -20.97 15.17
CA ARG A 15 16.07 -21.96 14.94
C ARG A 15 15.79 -22.77 13.67
N TRP A 16 14.58 -23.28 13.50
CA TRP A 16 14.21 -24.04 12.32
C TRP A 16 14.43 -23.25 11.04
N LEU A 17 14.01 -21.98 11.01
CA LEU A 17 14.28 -21.10 9.87
C LEU A 17 15.78 -20.94 9.62
N SER A 18 16.58 -20.75 10.66
CA SER A 18 18.05 -20.64 10.56
C SER A 18 18.72 -21.88 9.95
N GLU A 19 18.12 -23.06 10.14
CA GLU A 19 18.63 -24.34 9.66
C GLU A 19 18.11 -24.70 8.25
N HIS A 20 16.90 -24.26 7.88
CA HIS A 20 16.19 -24.75 6.68
C HIS A 20 15.95 -23.67 5.61
N ALA A 21 15.87 -22.39 5.98
CA ALA A 21 15.67 -21.31 5.02
C ALA A 21 17.03 -20.80 4.50
N PRO A 22 17.25 -20.70 3.18
CA PRO A 22 18.49 -20.19 2.61
C PRO A 22 18.88 -18.82 3.16
N ASP A 23 20.17 -18.56 3.29
CA ASP A 23 20.68 -17.24 3.66
C ASP A 23 20.17 -16.16 2.69
N GLY A 24 19.77 -15.02 3.24
CA GLY A 24 19.18 -13.91 2.50
C GLY A 24 17.67 -14.07 2.21
N SER A 25 17.04 -15.19 2.58
CA SER A 25 15.58 -15.37 2.42
C SER A 25 14.80 -14.22 3.08
N ALA A 26 13.76 -13.77 2.40
CA ALA A 26 12.82 -12.79 2.91
C ALA A 26 11.74 -13.48 3.75
N ILE A 27 11.61 -13.11 5.02
CA ILE A 27 10.67 -13.73 5.97
C ILE A 27 9.53 -12.76 6.25
N GLY A 28 8.35 -13.06 5.71
CA GLY A 28 7.10 -12.36 6.00
C GLY A 28 6.73 -12.51 7.48
N VAL A 29 6.63 -11.39 8.18
CA VAL A 29 6.27 -11.33 9.60
C VAL A 29 5.18 -10.29 9.84
N GLU A 30 4.32 -10.57 10.80
CA GLU A 30 3.29 -9.63 11.22
C GLU A 30 3.90 -8.44 11.97
N SER A 31 3.17 -7.34 12.02
CA SER A 31 3.44 -6.25 12.96
C SER A 31 2.86 -6.56 14.36
N GLY A 32 3.15 -5.72 15.36
CA GLY A 32 2.54 -5.84 16.69
C GLY A 32 3.39 -6.59 17.74
N GLY A 33 2.76 -6.86 18.89
CA GLY A 33 3.45 -7.29 20.12
C GLY A 33 3.97 -8.73 20.12
N PHE A 34 3.39 -9.62 19.31
CA PHE A 34 3.78 -11.03 19.24
C PHE A 34 4.48 -11.39 17.92
N SER A 35 5.06 -10.38 17.26
CA SER A 35 5.76 -10.53 15.99
C SER A 35 7.01 -11.40 16.09
N MET A 36 7.25 -12.23 15.08
CA MET A 36 8.48 -12.99 14.90
C MET A 36 9.68 -12.13 14.46
N ARG A 37 9.48 -10.85 14.13
CA ARG A 37 10.51 -9.95 13.57
C ARG A 37 11.83 -10.01 14.34
N GLY A 38 11.79 -9.87 15.66
CA GLY A 38 13.01 -9.79 16.49
C GLY A 38 13.81 -11.09 16.52
N LEU A 39 13.18 -12.23 16.26
CA LEU A 39 13.80 -13.55 16.32
C LEU A 39 14.32 -14.03 14.96
N VAL A 40 13.75 -13.52 13.86
CA VAL A 40 14.19 -13.82 12.49
C VAL A 40 15.13 -12.74 11.92
N ALA A 41 15.27 -11.61 12.61
CA ALA A 41 16.13 -10.51 12.17
C ALA A 41 17.61 -10.80 12.47
N ALA A 42 18.39 -10.91 11.39
CA ALA A 42 19.86 -10.90 11.37
C ALA A 42 20.60 -12.05 12.12
N PRO A 43 21.76 -12.51 11.62
CA PRO A 43 22.43 -12.10 10.38
C PRO A 43 21.97 -12.86 9.11
N ARG A 44 21.15 -13.91 9.22
CA ARG A 44 20.85 -14.81 8.08
C ARG A 44 19.66 -14.41 7.21
N HIS A 45 18.64 -13.76 7.76
CA HIS A 45 17.39 -13.51 7.02
C HIS A 45 16.93 -12.05 7.05
N ARG A 46 16.11 -11.69 6.07
CA ARG A 46 15.56 -10.33 5.89
C ARG A 46 14.08 -10.32 6.31
N PRO A 47 13.72 -9.76 7.49
CA PRO A 47 12.32 -9.65 7.87
C PRO A 47 11.58 -8.69 6.92
N GLN A 48 10.42 -9.11 6.44
CA GLN A 48 9.51 -8.33 5.60
C GLN A 48 8.17 -8.19 6.32
N PHE A 49 7.73 -6.96 6.58
CA PHE A 49 6.46 -6.78 7.26
C PHE A 49 5.29 -7.02 6.33
N LEU A 50 4.35 -7.85 6.79
CA LEU A 50 3.05 -8.00 6.15
C LEU A 50 2.17 -6.76 6.36
N ASN A 51 2.50 -5.86 7.29
CA ASN A 51 1.81 -4.57 7.49
C ASN A 51 0.27 -4.68 7.56
N GLU A 52 -0.24 -5.77 8.10
CA GLU A 52 -1.68 -6.03 8.27
C GLU A 52 -2.35 -5.01 9.20
N GLY A 53 -1.58 -4.31 10.04
CA GLY A 53 -2.07 -3.21 10.87
C GLY A 53 -2.64 -2.03 10.08
N THR A 54 -2.17 -1.78 8.86
CA THR A 54 -2.74 -0.72 8.01
C THR A 54 -4.19 -1.02 7.67
N ILE A 55 -4.48 -2.25 7.23
CA ILE A 55 -5.85 -2.61 6.89
C ILE A 55 -6.73 -2.63 8.14
N PHE A 56 -6.23 -3.01 9.32
CA PHE A 56 -6.96 -2.86 10.58
C PHE A 56 -7.39 -1.39 10.79
N GLY A 57 -6.45 -0.47 10.62
CA GLY A 57 -6.64 0.96 10.77
C GLY A 57 -7.54 1.65 9.74
N THR A 58 -7.87 0.97 8.63
CA THR A 58 -8.75 1.47 7.57
C THR A 58 -10.08 0.72 7.52
N HIS A 59 -10.46 0.05 8.62
CA HIS A 59 -11.75 -0.61 8.74
C HIS A 59 -12.89 0.38 8.46
N GLY A 60 -13.89 -0.06 7.68
CA GLY A 60 -14.98 0.77 7.18
C GLY A 60 -14.65 1.65 5.98
N TYR A 61 -13.36 1.90 5.69
CA TYR A 61 -12.93 2.74 4.56
C TYR A 61 -12.36 1.96 3.39
N LEU A 62 -12.01 0.68 3.60
CA LEU A 62 -11.40 -0.19 2.61
C LEU A 62 -12.38 -1.30 2.20
N SER A 63 -12.60 -1.49 0.89
CA SER A 63 -13.36 -2.61 0.33
C SER A 63 -12.65 -3.94 0.58
N CYS A 64 -13.40 -5.05 0.51
CA CYS A 64 -12.80 -6.37 0.59
C CYS A 64 -11.78 -6.59 -0.54
N ALA A 65 -12.12 -6.25 -1.78
CA ALA A 65 -11.27 -6.41 -2.95
C ALA A 65 -9.94 -5.66 -2.79
N SER A 66 -9.99 -4.40 -2.37
CA SER A 66 -8.78 -3.61 -2.09
C SER A 66 -7.97 -4.17 -0.92
N ALA A 67 -8.63 -4.69 0.13
CA ALA A 67 -7.94 -5.36 1.23
C ALA A 67 -7.23 -6.65 0.80
N LYS A 68 -7.86 -7.47 -0.05
CA LYS A 68 -7.25 -8.67 -0.65
C LYS A 68 -6.03 -8.31 -1.49
N ARG A 69 -6.17 -7.30 -2.36
CA ARG A 69 -5.08 -6.78 -3.19
C ARG A 69 -3.91 -6.30 -2.35
N TYR A 70 -4.19 -5.51 -1.33
CA TYR A 70 -3.18 -5.01 -0.39
C TYR A 70 -2.38 -6.15 0.23
N LEU A 71 -3.05 -7.18 0.76
CA LEU A 71 -2.41 -8.33 1.42
C LEU A 71 -1.61 -9.19 0.43
N ALA A 72 -2.19 -9.50 -0.72
CA ALA A 72 -1.54 -10.29 -1.76
C ALA A 72 -0.24 -9.64 -2.25
N GLU A 73 -0.21 -8.32 -2.45
CA GLU A 73 1.02 -7.59 -2.84
C GLU A 73 2.14 -7.76 -1.80
N ARG A 74 1.82 -7.79 -0.51
CA ARG A 74 2.84 -8.05 0.53
C ARG A 74 3.37 -9.47 0.52
N LEU A 75 2.52 -10.45 0.20
CA LEU A 75 2.96 -11.83 0.07
C LEU A 75 4.04 -11.99 -1.01
N ARG A 76 4.02 -11.14 -2.06
CA ARG A 76 5.00 -11.18 -3.17
C ARG A 76 6.44 -10.94 -2.75
N TYR A 77 6.67 -10.38 -1.57
CA TYR A 77 8.01 -10.08 -1.06
C TYR A 77 8.52 -11.09 -0.01
N ALA A 78 7.74 -12.12 0.34
CA ALA A 78 8.10 -13.13 1.34
C ALA A 78 8.39 -14.53 0.76
N ASP A 79 9.60 -15.05 0.94
CA ASP A 79 9.99 -16.43 0.58
C ASP A 79 9.46 -17.44 1.59
N TYR A 80 9.46 -17.05 2.87
CA TYR A 80 8.82 -17.76 3.97
C TYR A 80 7.91 -16.79 4.73
N ILE A 81 6.94 -17.32 5.46
CA ILE A 81 6.10 -16.55 6.37
C ILE A 81 6.16 -17.19 7.75
N ALA A 82 6.34 -16.36 8.77
CA ALA A 82 6.28 -16.76 10.17
C ALA A 82 5.21 -15.92 10.87
N ILE A 83 4.09 -16.55 11.21
CA ILE A 83 2.97 -15.90 11.92
C ILE A 83 2.75 -16.54 13.28
N THR A 84 2.35 -15.72 14.24
CA THR A 84 2.01 -16.14 15.59
C THR A 84 0.49 -16.11 15.73
N ASP A 85 -0.13 -17.23 16.10
CA ASP A 85 -1.58 -17.41 16.08
C ASP A 85 -2.36 -16.35 16.89
N VAL A 86 -1.85 -16.00 18.05
CA VAL A 86 -2.41 -15.01 18.98
C VAL A 86 -1.93 -13.59 18.73
N ASN A 87 -1.17 -13.34 17.65
CA ASN A 87 -0.87 -11.96 17.27
C ASN A 87 -2.09 -11.30 16.62
N ARG A 88 -2.64 -11.96 15.59
CA ARG A 88 -3.79 -11.45 14.81
C ARG A 88 -4.73 -12.53 14.31
N TYR A 89 -4.21 -13.72 13.98
CA TYR A 89 -5.00 -14.77 13.34
C TYR A 89 -6.25 -15.12 14.16
N ARG A 90 -6.08 -15.49 15.43
CA ARG A 90 -7.19 -15.89 16.30
C ARG A 90 -8.17 -14.75 16.55
N GLN A 91 -7.68 -13.53 16.69
CA GLN A 91 -8.54 -12.35 16.87
C GLN A 91 -9.46 -12.12 15.67
N TYR A 92 -8.94 -12.24 14.44
CA TYR A 92 -9.77 -12.09 13.25
C TYR A 92 -10.70 -13.27 13.02
N GLN A 93 -10.28 -14.51 13.36
CA GLN A 93 -11.19 -15.67 13.32
C GLN A 93 -12.35 -15.54 14.30
N GLY A 94 -12.18 -14.85 15.42
CA GLY A 94 -13.25 -14.60 16.39
C GLY A 94 -14.28 -13.56 15.94
N ALA A 95 -14.00 -12.79 14.89
CA ALA A 95 -14.88 -11.72 14.39
C ALA A 95 -14.90 -11.64 12.85
N PRO A 96 -15.27 -12.73 12.14
CA PRO A 96 -15.25 -12.77 10.68
C PRO A 96 -16.29 -11.80 10.06
N ASP A 97 -17.40 -11.53 10.74
CA ASP A 97 -18.42 -10.60 10.23
C ASP A 97 -17.92 -9.14 10.24
N LEU A 98 -17.05 -8.78 11.18
CA LEU A 98 -16.44 -7.44 11.24
C LEU A 98 -15.20 -7.34 10.34
N TYR A 99 -14.45 -8.44 10.18
CA TYR A 99 -13.19 -8.45 9.45
C TYR A 99 -13.09 -9.58 8.41
N PRO A 100 -14.03 -9.67 7.45
CA PRO A 100 -14.21 -10.85 6.61
C PRO A 100 -12.97 -11.20 5.79
N THR A 101 -12.35 -10.20 5.15
CA THR A 101 -11.13 -10.40 4.37
C THR A 101 -9.93 -10.81 5.23
N ARG A 102 -9.84 -10.34 6.48
CA ARG A 102 -8.70 -10.63 7.37
C ARG A 102 -8.84 -12.02 7.96
N ALA A 103 -10.05 -12.39 8.40
CA ALA A 103 -10.36 -13.73 8.81
C ALA A 103 -10.10 -14.72 7.66
N GLU A 104 -10.59 -14.42 6.46
CA GLU A 104 -10.32 -15.24 5.29
C GLU A 104 -8.83 -15.34 4.98
N PHE A 105 -8.10 -14.22 4.96
CA PHE A 105 -6.66 -14.18 4.69
C PHE A 105 -5.89 -15.16 5.56
N TYR A 106 -6.04 -15.08 6.89
CA TYR A 106 -5.28 -15.96 7.78
C TYR A 106 -5.73 -17.42 7.69
N ARG A 107 -7.04 -17.69 7.56
CA ARG A 107 -7.55 -19.05 7.38
C ARG A 107 -6.92 -19.69 6.14
N ARG A 108 -6.96 -18.99 5.01
CA ARG A 108 -6.40 -19.44 3.72
C ARG A 108 -4.89 -19.55 3.76
N LEU A 109 -4.21 -18.58 4.39
CA LEU A 109 -2.75 -18.60 4.53
C LEU A 109 -2.30 -19.84 5.29
N VAL A 110 -2.84 -20.09 6.49
CA VAL A 110 -2.51 -21.25 7.32
C VAL A 110 -2.90 -22.58 6.67
N ALA A 111 -3.98 -22.60 5.86
CA ALA A 111 -4.38 -23.76 5.07
C ALA A 111 -3.50 -23.99 3.82
N GLY A 112 -2.62 -23.05 3.49
CA GLY A 112 -1.76 -23.11 2.31
C GLY A 112 -2.45 -22.78 0.98
N GLU A 113 -3.61 -22.14 1.04
CA GLU A 113 -4.45 -21.77 -0.10
C GLU A 113 -3.97 -20.48 -0.80
N LEU A 114 -2.96 -19.77 -0.25
CA LEU A 114 -2.42 -18.52 -0.79
C LEU A 114 -1.01 -18.64 -1.41
N GLY A 115 -0.65 -19.83 -1.91
CA GLY A 115 0.64 -20.04 -2.58
C GLY A 115 1.81 -20.30 -1.63
N PHE A 116 1.53 -20.70 -0.38
CA PHE A 116 2.52 -21.12 0.59
C PHE A 116 2.18 -22.48 1.15
N ASP A 117 3.16 -23.36 1.33
CA ASP A 117 2.99 -24.64 2.01
C ASP A 117 3.24 -24.47 3.51
N PRO A 118 2.34 -24.96 4.38
CA PRO A 118 2.63 -25.08 5.80
C PRO A 118 3.76 -26.10 5.97
N VAL A 119 4.95 -25.64 6.32
CA VAL A 119 6.15 -26.50 6.43
C VAL A 119 6.43 -26.90 7.86
N GLN A 120 6.00 -26.10 8.84
CA GLN A 120 6.16 -26.45 10.23
C GLN A 120 5.19 -25.69 11.15
N ARG A 121 4.77 -26.34 12.24
CA ARG A 121 3.97 -25.74 13.31
C ARG A 121 4.64 -26.02 14.66
N PHE A 122 4.92 -24.97 15.42
CA PHE A 122 5.49 -25.07 16.76
C PHE A 122 4.43 -24.72 17.80
N ARG A 123 4.19 -25.66 18.72
CA ARG A 123 3.29 -25.50 19.87
C ARG A 123 3.91 -26.17 21.08
N VAL A 124 3.79 -25.51 22.23
CA VAL A 124 4.18 -26.07 23.51
C VAL A 124 2.94 -26.08 24.40
N TYR A 125 2.64 -27.23 25.00
CA TYR A 125 1.54 -27.36 25.94
C TYR A 125 2.05 -27.33 27.39
N PRO A 126 1.37 -26.62 28.31
CA PRO A 126 1.66 -26.72 29.72
C PRO A 126 1.55 -28.15 30.23
N SER A 127 2.45 -28.55 31.13
CA SER A 127 2.35 -29.83 31.82
C SER A 127 2.70 -29.74 33.30
N LEU A 128 2.07 -30.59 34.10
CA LEU A 128 2.29 -30.75 35.53
C LEU A 128 2.29 -32.23 35.89
N LEU A 129 3.36 -32.70 36.54
CA LEU A 129 3.51 -34.10 36.98
C LEU A 129 3.28 -35.14 35.85
N GLY A 130 3.69 -34.81 34.62
CA GLY A 130 3.52 -35.68 33.45
C GLY A 130 2.15 -35.59 32.76
N VAL A 131 1.21 -34.81 33.32
CA VAL A 131 -0.09 -34.52 32.68
C VAL A 131 0.06 -33.27 31.82
N GLU A 132 -0.30 -33.38 30.55
CA GLU A 132 -0.37 -32.27 29.59
C GLU A 132 -1.76 -31.62 29.59
N PHE A 133 -1.79 -30.29 29.58
CA PHE A 133 -3.03 -29.51 29.47
C PHE A 133 -3.13 -28.92 28.07
N ARG A 134 -4.14 -29.37 27.31
CA ARG A 134 -4.44 -28.80 25.99
C ARG A 134 -5.29 -27.56 26.16
N ASP A 135 -4.71 -26.44 25.77
CA ASP A 135 -5.26 -25.09 25.93
C ASP A 135 -5.37 -24.37 24.58
N ASP A 136 -5.54 -25.13 23.49
CA ASP A 136 -5.75 -24.58 22.14
C ASP A 136 -6.95 -23.62 22.13
N GLU A 137 -8.00 -23.92 22.89
CA GLU A 137 -9.22 -23.12 23.02
C GLU A 137 -9.15 -22.03 24.10
N ALA A 138 -8.00 -21.87 24.78
CA ALA A 138 -7.86 -20.81 25.77
C ALA A 138 -7.96 -19.42 25.14
N GLU A 139 -8.40 -18.45 25.94
CA GLU A 139 -8.45 -17.06 25.53
C GLU A 139 -7.02 -16.57 25.17
N PRO A 140 -6.82 -15.86 24.03
CA PRO A 140 -5.49 -15.53 23.50
C PRO A 140 -4.51 -14.87 24.48
N SER A 141 -4.96 -14.08 25.46
CA SER A 141 -4.08 -13.40 26.42
C SER A 141 -3.37 -14.37 27.37
N PHE A 142 -3.94 -15.56 27.62
CA PHE A 142 -3.29 -16.62 28.41
C PHE A 142 -2.20 -17.37 27.65
N LEU A 143 -2.10 -17.19 26.33
CA LEU A 143 -1.14 -17.91 25.48
C LEU A 143 -0.02 -17.01 24.97
N GLY A 144 -0.31 -15.75 24.66
CA GLY A 144 0.60 -14.88 23.90
C GLY A 144 1.96 -14.61 24.55
N TYR A 145 2.00 -14.51 25.87
CA TYR A 145 3.24 -14.24 26.59
C TYR A 145 4.09 -15.49 26.79
N ASP A 146 3.44 -16.61 27.11
CA ASP A 146 4.11 -17.82 27.60
C ASP A 146 4.41 -18.83 26.48
N HIS A 147 3.43 -19.19 25.65
CA HIS A 147 3.55 -20.31 24.71
C HIS A 147 2.60 -20.19 23.50
N PRO A 148 2.73 -19.15 22.67
CA PRO A 148 1.89 -18.99 21.49
C PRO A 148 2.15 -20.10 20.46
N THR A 149 1.27 -20.30 19.49
CA THR A 149 1.55 -21.18 18.34
C THR A 149 2.25 -20.37 17.25
N VAL A 150 3.31 -20.93 16.66
CA VAL A 150 3.97 -20.33 15.49
C VAL A 150 3.78 -21.24 14.27
N PHE A 151 3.28 -20.65 13.19
CA PHE A 151 3.18 -21.30 11.89
C PHE A 151 4.30 -20.81 10.98
N LEU A 152 5.01 -21.74 10.36
CA LEU A 152 5.97 -21.47 9.30
C LEU A 152 5.44 -21.96 7.97
N LEU A 153 5.45 -21.08 6.99
CA LEU A 153 4.99 -21.37 5.64
C LEU A 153 6.08 -21.02 4.62
N LYS A 154 6.19 -21.83 3.56
CA LYS A 154 7.19 -21.66 2.49
C LYS A 154 6.50 -21.36 1.17
N ARG A 155 6.98 -20.37 0.44
CA ARG A 155 6.44 -20.00 -0.88
C ARG A 155 6.55 -21.18 -1.86
N ARG A 156 5.46 -21.43 -2.60
CA ARG A 156 5.42 -22.41 -3.69
C ARG A 156 5.83 -21.82 -5.04
N PRO A 157 6.22 -22.66 -6.01
CA PRO A 157 6.46 -22.22 -7.39
C PRO A 157 5.22 -21.60 -8.07
N ASP A 158 4.01 -22.05 -7.73
CA ASP A 158 2.73 -21.53 -8.25
C ASP A 158 2.20 -20.31 -7.48
N PHE A 159 3.07 -19.66 -6.68
CA PHE A 159 2.68 -18.58 -5.79
C PHE A 159 1.92 -17.46 -6.47
N VAL A 160 2.19 -17.12 -7.73
CA VAL A 160 1.49 -15.99 -8.40
C VAL A 160 0.00 -16.29 -8.58
N THR A 161 -0.33 -17.51 -9.01
CA THR A 161 -1.70 -17.92 -9.35
C THR A 161 -2.65 -17.93 -8.14
N ALA A 162 -2.18 -18.35 -6.97
CA ALA A 162 -3.06 -18.57 -5.82
C ALA A 162 -3.62 -17.25 -5.20
N PRO A 163 -2.80 -16.22 -4.88
CA PRO A 163 -3.27 -14.90 -4.50
C PRO A 163 -4.09 -14.21 -5.59
N GLU A 164 -3.72 -14.37 -6.88
CA GLU A 164 -4.51 -13.80 -8.00
C GLU A 164 -5.92 -14.40 -8.04
N ASN A 165 -6.05 -15.73 -7.90
CA ASN A 165 -7.36 -16.37 -7.82
C ASN A 165 -8.16 -15.87 -6.61
N TRP A 166 -7.56 -15.80 -5.42
CA TRP A 166 -8.23 -15.31 -4.22
C TRP A 166 -8.73 -13.86 -4.36
N GLN A 167 -7.98 -13.01 -5.06
CA GLN A 167 -8.40 -11.63 -5.35
C GLN A 167 -9.66 -11.55 -6.21
N GLN A 168 -9.86 -12.51 -7.14
CA GLN A 168 -11.03 -12.53 -8.02
C GLN A 168 -12.28 -13.10 -7.35
N GLU A 169 -12.14 -13.78 -6.21
CA GLU A 169 -13.26 -14.37 -5.49
C GLU A 169 -14.06 -13.32 -4.70
N ASN A 170 -15.38 -13.34 -4.84
CA ASN A 170 -16.27 -12.59 -3.96
C ASN A 170 -16.53 -13.40 -2.68
N GLY A 171 -16.12 -12.86 -1.53
CA GLY A 171 -16.39 -13.49 -0.24
C GLY A 171 -17.86 -13.32 0.19
N PRO A 172 -18.48 -14.30 0.86
CA PRO A 172 -19.90 -14.25 1.22
C PRO A 172 -20.25 -13.13 2.21
N LEU A 173 -19.28 -12.68 3.00
CA LEU A 173 -19.41 -11.60 3.99
C LEU A 173 -18.94 -10.24 3.45
N CYS A 174 -18.62 -10.15 2.16
CA CYS A 174 -18.08 -8.93 1.56
C CYS A 174 -19.17 -8.10 0.86
N PRO A 175 -19.42 -6.86 1.30
CA PRO A 175 -20.45 -5.99 0.73
C PRO A 175 -20.09 -5.36 -0.62
N ASP A 176 -18.90 -5.63 -1.17
CA ASP A 176 -18.37 -4.99 -2.37
C ASP A 176 -19.33 -5.01 -3.56
N GLN A 177 -20.10 -6.09 -3.73
CA GLN A 177 -21.07 -6.18 -4.82
C GLN A 177 -22.17 -5.12 -4.68
N GLN A 178 -22.72 -4.92 -3.48
CA GLN A 178 -23.75 -3.90 -3.25
C GLN A 178 -23.22 -2.49 -3.51
N VAL A 179 -21.93 -2.24 -3.21
CA VAL A 179 -21.29 -0.96 -3.53
C VAL A 179 -21.15 -0.78 -5.05
N ARG A 180 -20.74 -1.82 -5.78
CA ARG A 180 -20.66 -1.80 -7.24
C ARG A 180 -22.04 -1.60 -7.88
N ASP A 181 -23.08 -2.21 -7.32
CA ASP A 181 -24.46 -2.05 -7.81
C ASP A 181 -24.95 -0.61 -7.59
N ALA A 182 -24.67 -0.02 -6.43
CA ALA A 182 -24.98 1.39 -6.15
C ALA A 182 -24.19 2.34 -7.07
N ALA A 183 -22.91 2.05 -7.32
CA ALA A 183 -22.07 2.82 -8.24
C ALA A 183 -22.60 2.73 -9.68
N ALA A 184 -22.96 1.54 -10.15
CA ALA A 184 -23.53 1.33 -11.47
C ALA A 184 -24.85 2.08 -11.66
N ALA A 185 -25.73 2.06 -10.65
CA ALA A 185 -26.97 2.83 -10.66
C ALA A 185 -26.70 4.34 -10.73
N LEU A 186 -25.75 4.85 -9.93
CA LEU A 186 -25.35 6.25 -9.95
C LEU A 186 -24.80 6.68 -11.31
N LEU A 187 -23.90 5.88 -11.91
CA LEU A 187 -23.32 6.14 -13.22
C LEU A 187 -24.36 6.09 -14.35
N ALA A 188 -25.42 5.30 -14.18
CA ALA A 188 -26.57 5.27 -15.09
C ALA A 188 -27.55 6.44 -14.88
N GLY A 189 -27.31 7.32 -13.89
CA GLY A 189 -28.19 8.43 -13.54
C GLY A 189 -29.38 8.05 -12.64
N ASP A 190 -29.48 6.80 -12.20
CA ASP A 190 -30.53 6.33 -11.29
C ASP A 190 -30.10 6.53 -9.82
N GLN A 191 -30.17 7.79 -9.40
CA GLN A 191 -29.87 8.19 -8.03
C GLN A 191 -30.79 7.53 -7.00
N GLN A 192 -32.05 7.23 -7.37
CA GLN A 192 -33.01 6.63 -6.46
C GLN A 192 -32.63 5.18 -6.15
N ALA A 193 -32.32 4.38 -7.18
CA ALA A 193 -31.84 3.01 -6.99
C ALA A 193 -30.51 2.99 -6.22
N ALA A 194 -29.59 3.91 -6.53
CA ALA A 194 -28.33 4.03 -5.80
C ALA A 194 -28.56 4.28 -4.29
N LEU A 195 -29.41 5.24 -3.92
CA LEU A 195 -29.74 5.53 -2.52
C LEU A 195 -30.44 4.36 -1.82
N GLN A 196 -31.33 3.63 -2.51
CA GLN A 196 -31.99 2.46 -1.95
C GLN A 196 -30.99 1.34 -1.62
N THR A 197 -30.05 1.08 -2.54
CA THR A 197 -28.97 0.11 -2.33
C THR A 197 -28.06 0.53 -1.17
N LEU A 198 -27.62 1.79 -1.16
CA LEU A 198 -26.78 2.34 -0.08
C LEU A 198 -27.49 2.30 1.29
N THR A 199 -28.79 2.60 1.34
CA THR A 199 -29.59 2.51 2.59
C THR A 199 -29.63 1.07 3.12
N THR A 200 -29.81 0.09 2.23
CA THR A 200 -29.82 -1.32 2.60
C THR A 200 -28.43 -1.78 3.07
N LEU A 201 -27.39 -1.35 2.36
CA LEU A 201 -26.00 -1.61 2.73
C LEU A 201 -25.69 -1.07 4.14
N CYS A 202 -25.98 0.20 4.40
CA CYS A 202 -25.74 0.83 5.72
C CYS A 202 -26.46 0.12 6.87
N LYS A 203 -27.63 -0.48 6.63
CA LYS A 203 -28.34 -1.28 7.65
C LYS A 203 -27.64 -2.61 7.94
N SER A 204 -27.14 -3.27 6.90
CA SER A 204 -26.46 -4.57 7.01
C SER A 204 -25.00 -4.47 7.45
N HIS A 205 -24.32 -3.36 7.15
CA HIS A 205 -22.90 -3.13 7.43
C HIS A 205 -22.70 -1.72 8.04
N PRO A 206 -23.17 -1.48 9.27
CA PRO A 206 -23.18 -0.14 9.88
C PRO A 206 -21.78 0.46 10.11
N ASP A 207 -20.75 -0.37 10.16
CA ASP A 207 -19.35 0.05 10.32
C ASP A 207 -18.71 0.49 9.00
N MET A 208 -19.35 0.23 7.87
CA MET A 208 -18.89 0.68 6.56
C MET A 208 -19.10 2.18 6.40
N ARG A 209 -18.02 2.92 6.12
CA ARG A 209 -18.00 4.39 6.12
C ARG A 209 -17.81 4.99 4.74
N TYR A 210 -16.96 4.40 3.89
CA TYR A 210 -16.69 5.00 2.58
C TYR A 210 -17.92 5.13 1.67
N PRO A 211 -18.94 4.25 1.69
CA PRO A 211 -20.13 4.44 0.84
C PRO A 211 -20.91 5.73 1.18
N ALA A 212 -20.75 6.27 2.38
CA ALA A 212 -21.40 7.52 2.77
C ALA A 212 -20.92 8.74 1.96
N ILE A 213 -19.74 8.69 1.32
CA ILE A 213 -19.31 9.75 0.39
C ILE A 213 -20.10 9.70 -0.93
N VAL A 214 -20.54 8.52 -1.34
CA VAL A 214 -21.41 8.33 -2.52
C VAL A 214 -22.82 8.82 -2.21
N GLU A 215 -23.33 8.52 -1.02
CA GLU A 215 -24.61 9.07 -0.54
C GLU A 215 -24.58 10.60 -0.45
N ALA A 216 -23.50 11.16 0.11
CA ALA A 216 -23.31 12.60 0.20
C ALA A 216 -23.30 13.28 -1.18
N SER A 217 -22.63 12.68 -2.18
CA SER A 217 -22.58 13.25 -3.53
C SER A 217 -23.94 13.27 -4.22
N ILE A 218 -24.78 12.26 -3.98
CA ILE A 218 -26.16 12.23 -4.48
C ILE A 218 -26.99 13.32 -3.82
N HIS A 219 -26.94 13.44 -2.49
CA HIS A 219 -27.68 14.49 -1.77
C HIS A 219 -27.22 15.90 -2.17
N HIS A 220 -25.93 16.09 -2.41
CA HIS A 220 -25.38 17.33 -2.94
C HIS A 220 -26.01 17.69 -4.30
N GLN A 221 -26.06 16.73 -5.24
CA GLN A 221 -26.68 16.92 -6.57
C GLN A 221 -28.18 17.25 -6.47
N GLN A 222 -28.86 16.75 -5.43
CA GLN A 222 -30.28 17.01 -5.15
C GLN A 222 -30.53 18.30 -4.34
N GLY A 223 -29.49 19.01 -3.90
CA GLY A 223 -29.61 20.19 -3.05
C GLY A 223 -30.09 19.90 -1.62
N GLN A 224 -29.97 18.66 -1.15
CA GLN A 224 -30.42 18.21 0.16
C GLN A 224 -29.32 18.36 1.22
N GLN A 225 -29.11 19.59 1.67
CA GLN A 225 -27.98 19.97 2.55
C GLN A 225 -27.94 19.17 3.87
N ASP A 226 -29.08 18.95 4.52
CA ASP A 226 -29.12 18.21 5.79
C ASP A 226 -28.70 16.75 5.60
N SER A 227 -29.22 16.09 4.56
CA SER A 227 -28.89 14.69 4.25
C SER A 227 -27.42 14.55 3.82
N GLU A 228 -26.92 15.47 3.00
CA GLU A 228 -25.51 15.55 2.62
C GLU A 228 -24.63 15.65 3.88
N TYR A 229 -24.96 16.57 4.79
CA TYR A 229 -24.22 16.76 6.04
C TYR A 229 -24.22 15.50 6.91
N GLN A 230 -25.34 14.82 7.07
CA GLN A 230 -25.40 13.57 7.84
C GLN A 230 -24.56 12.46 7.22
N ALA A 231 -24.57 12.32 5.89
CA ALA A 231 -23.74 11.36 5.18
C ALA A 231 -22.24 11.69 5.36
N LEU A 232 -21.84 12.96 5.19
CA LEU A 232 -20.47 13.41 5.42
C LEU A 232 -20.01 13.21 6.86
N ARG A 233 -20.88 13.37 7.86
CA ARG A 233 -20.54 13.06 9.26
C ARG A 233 -20.24 11.58 9.47
N ARG A 234 -21.02 10.68 8.87
CA ARG A 234 -20.74 9.24 8.92
C ARG A 234 -19.42 8.91 8.25
N TYR A 235 -19.15 9.50 7.09
CA TYR A 235 -17.87 9.37 6.40
C TYR A 235 -16.69 9.93 7.21
N ALA A 236 -16.85 11.08 7.88
CA ALA A 236 -15.75 11.74 8.58
C ALA A 236 -15.44 11.13 9.97
N TRP A 237 -16.31 10.27 10.51
CA TRP A 237 -16.22 9.76 11.88
C TRP A 237 -14.87 9.09 12.20
N GLY A 238 -14.37 8.25 11.30
CA GLY A 238 -13.09 7.56 11.49
C GLY A 238 -11.87 8.48 11.51
N TYR A 239 -11.95 9.70 10.96
CA TYR A 239 -10.84 10.67 11.09
C TYR A 239 -10.69 11.19 12.52
N ALA A 240 -11.76 11.17 13.33
CA ALA A 240 -11.72 11.56 14.73
C ALA A 240 -11.34 10.39 15.65
N ASP A 241 -11.89 9.19 15.40
CA ASP A 241 -11.73 8.02 16.26
C ASP A 241 -10.43 7.24 16.00
N LEU A 242 -9.93 7.23 14.76
CA LEU A 242 -8.75 6.49 14.32
C LEU A 242 -7.56 7.42 14.05
N ALA A 243 -7.29 8.37 14.96
CA ALA A 243 -6.25 9.40 14.76
C ALA A 243 -4.86 8.85 14.40
N HIS A 244 -4.54 7.61 14.80
CA HIS A 244 -3.24 6.96 14.51
C HIS A 244 -3.14 6.38 13.09
N THR A 245 -4.25 6.25 12.37
CA THR A 245 -4.33 5.70 11.01
C THR A 245 -5.08 6.61 10.04
N ALA A 246 -5.45 7.81 10.48
CA ALA A 246 -6.12 8.85 9.71
C ALA A 246 -5.43 9.16 8.37
N GLN A 247 -4.09 9.02 8.30
CA GLN A 247 -3.29 9.18 7.09
C GLN A 247 -3.63 8.18 5.96
N PHE A 248 -4.19 7.02 6.30
CA PHE A 248 -4.54 5.98 5.34
C PHE A 248 -6.01 6.00 4.91
N LEU A 249 -6.89 6.71 5.63
CA LEU A 249 -8.32 6.73 5.32
C LEU A 249 -8.63 7.31 3.92
N PRO A 250 -7.98 8.40 3.47
CA PRO A 250 -8.18 8.89 2.11
C PRO A 250 -7.75 7.87 1.06
N TRP A 251 -6.58 7.23 1.25
CA TRP A 251 -6.10 6.17 0.37
C TRP A 251 -7.09 5.01 0.30
N ALA A 252 -7.53 4.50 1.46
CA ALA A 252 -8.46 3.37 1.53
C ALA A 252 -9.79 3.67 0.83
N THR A 253 -10.33 4.86 1.08
CA THR A 253 -11.57 5.34 0.42
C THR A 253 -11.38 5.41 -1.08
N ALA A 254 -10.28 6.02 -1.53
CA ALA A 254 -9.98 6.24 -2.94
C ALA A 254 -9.85 4.93 -3.72
N VAL A 255 -9.04 3.96 -3.24
CA VAL A 255 -8.91 2.66 -3.92
C VAL A 255 -10.22 1.88 -3.94
N SER A 256 -11.05 2.02 -2.91
CA SER A 256 -12.35 1.34 -2.83
C SER A 256 -13.38 1.94 -3.80
N LEU A 257 -13.34 3.26 -4.00
CA LEU A 257 -14.18 3.95 -4.98
C LEU A 257 -13.69 3.70 -6.41
N GLN A 258 -12.38 3.66 -6.62
CA GLN A 258 -11.78 3.29 -7.90
C GLN A 258 -12.17 1.86 -8.31
N ASP A 259 -12.13 0.90 -7.37
CA ASP A 259 -12.62 -0.47 -7.59
C ASP A 259 -14.11 -0.52 -8.00
N ALA A 260 -14.89 0.50 -7.64
CA ALA A 260 -16.29 0.64 -8.01
C ALA A 260 -16.51 1.50 -9.27
N GLY A 261 -15.45 1.98 -9.93
CA GLY A 261 -15.51 2.84 -11.12
C GLY A 261 -15.89 4.30 -10.83
N LEU A 262 -15.75 4.76 -9.59
CA LEU A 262 -16.13 6.11 -9.13
C LEU A 262 -14.89 7.02 -9.02
N ASP A 263 -14.17 7.22 -10.12
CA ASP A 263 -12.89 7.95 -10.15
C ASP A 263 -13.00 9.40 -9.65
N GLU A 264 -14.08 10.12 -9.97
CA GLU A 264 -14.29 11.49 -9.49
C GLU A 264 -14.43 11.55 -7.96
N LEU A 265 -15.18 10.60 -7.38
CA LEU A 265 -15.34 10.51 -5.93
C LEU A 265 -14.06 10.01 -5.25
N SER A 266 -13.28 9.16 -5.93
CA SER A 266 -11.95 8.77 -5.49
C SER A 266 -11.03 10.00 -5.36
N LEU A 267 -10.96 10.84 -6.40
CA LEU A 267 -10.21 12.10 -6.36
C LEU A 267 -10.72 13.05 -5.27
N LEU A 268 -12.04 13.12 -5.07
CA LEU A 268 -12.64 13.91 -4.00
C LEU A 268 -12.19 13.43 -2.62
N ALA A 269 -12.15 12.12 -2.37
CA ALA A 269 -11.68 11.54 -1.12
C ALA A 269 -10.20 11.88 -0.86
N LEU A 270 -9.35 11.77 -1.88
CA LEU A 270 -7.95 12.15 -1.79
C LEU A 270 -7.77 13.65 -1.52
N ALA A 271 -8.56 14.50 -2.17
CA ALA A 271 -8.55 15.95 -1.96
C ALA A 271 -9.07 16.35 -0.57
N ASP A 272 -10.06 15.65 -0.03
CA ASP A 272 -10.50 15.81 1.35
C ASP A 272 -9.38 15.44 2.34
N GLY A 273 -8.65 14.35 2.08
CA GLY A 273 -7.43 14.00 2.81
C GLY A 273 -6.39 15.12 2.82
N VAL A 274 -6.13 15.73 1.66
CA VAL A 274 -5.23 16.88 1.51
C VAL A 274 -5.67 18.04 2.40
N LYS A 275 -6.97 18.32 2.53
CA LYS A 275 -7.50 19.37 3.40
C LYS A 275 -7.34 19.03 4.89
N ARG A 276 -7.47 17.76 5.26
CA ARG A 276 -7.40 17.27 6.65
C ARG A 276 -5.97 17.05 7.16
N ARG A 277 -4.96 17.17 6.30
CA ARG A 277 -3.56 16.85 6.63
C ARG A 277 -2.95 17.69 7.77
N GLY A 278 -3.52 18.86 8.07
CA GLY A 278 -2.94 19.84 9.00
C GLY A 278 -2.72 19.34 10.43
N SER A 279 -3.44 18.30 10.86
CA SER A 279 -3.27 17.67 12.19
C SER A 279 -2.29 16.50 12.21
N LEU A 280 -1.74 16.10 11.05
CA LEU A 280 -0.88 14.92 10.93
C LEU A 280 0.58 15.26 11.24
N LYS A 281 1.27 14.29 11.86
CA LYS A 281 2.72 14.38 12.10
C LYS A 281 3.49 14.28 10.77
N PRO A 282 4.71 14.88 10.66
CA PRO A 282 5.50 14.82 9.42
C PRO A 282 5.72 13.41 8.86
N ALA A 283 6.00 12.42 9.73
CA ALA A 283 6.15 11.03 9.31
C ALA A 283 4.87 10.45 8.65
N PHE A 284 3.69 10.86 9.13
CA PHE A 284 2.41 10.44 8.55
C PHE A 284 2.10 11.15 7.24
N LEU A 285 2.55 12.39 7.07
CA LEU A 285 2.44 13.10 5.79
C LEU A 285 3.26 12.40 4.69
N ALA A 286 4.47 11.93 5.01
CA ALA A 286 5.28 11.16 4.08
C ALA A 286 4.58 9.86 3.67
N THR A 287 4.10 9.08 4.64
CA THR A 287 3.35 7.85 4.37
C THR A 287 2.08 8.10 3.56
N MET A 288 1.36 9.19 3.84
CA MET A 288 0.16 9.57 3.10
C MET A 288 0.50 9.93 1.64
N ALA A 289 1.51 10.77 1.42
CA ALA A 289 1.95 11.15 0.08
C ALA A 289 2.40 9.93 -0.72
N ASP A 290 3.14 9.01 -0.10
CA ASP A 290 3.60 7.76 -0.72
C ASP A 290 2.41 6.85 -1.06
N SER A 291 1.38 6.76 -0.20
CA SER A 291 0.16 6.00 -0.52
C SER A 291 -0.61 6.54 -1.72
N TYR A 292 -0.57 7.85 -1.96
CA TYR A 292 -1.18 8.46 -3.15
C TYR A 292 -0.34 8.16 -4.40
N ILE A 293 0.98 8.13 -4.28
CA ILE A 293 1.89 7.72 -5.36
C ILE A 293 1.58 6.30 -5.82
N ASP A 294 1.32 5.38 -4.88
CA ASP A 294 0.96 3.99 -5.20
C ASP A 294 -0.33 3.91 -6.04
N ILE A 295 -1.36 4.70 -5.68
CA ILE A 295 -2.61 4.80 -6.47
C ILE A 295 -2.30 5.31 -7.88
N ALA A 296 -1.51 6.38 -7.99
CA ALA A 296 -1.18 6.99 -9.28
C ALA A 296 -0.38 6.04 -10.18
N GLN A 297 0.58 5.30 -9.62
CA GLN A 297 1.34 4.28 -10.35
C GLN A 297 0.44 3.16 -10.86
N GLY A 298 -0.45 2.64 -10.00
CA GLY A 298 -1.43 1.62 -10.39
C GLY A 298 -2.33 2.08 -11.53
N ALA A 299 -2.85 3.31 -11.44
CA ALA A 299 -3.68 3.90 -12.50
C ALA A 299 -2.90 4.13 -13.81
N TYR A 300 -1.64 4.57 -13.72
CA TYR A 300 -0.80 4.75 -14.90
C TYR A 300 -0.54 3.43 -15.64
N LEU A 301 -0.26 2.35 -14.89
CA LEU A 301 -0.09 1.00 -15.46
C LEU A 301 -1.37 0.46 -16.10
N GLN A 302 -2.54 0.90 -15.61
CA GLN A 302 -3.85 0.57 -16.18
C GLN A 302 -4.27 1.51 -17.32
N SER A 303 -3.35 2.32 -17.87
CA SER A 303 -3.62 3.26 -18.97
C SER A 303 -4.64 4.36 -18.63
N HIS A 304 -4.68 4.83 -17.37
CA HIS A 304 -5.44 6.00 -16.91
C HIS A 304 -4.52 7.19 -16.55
N PRO A 305 -3.79 7.78 -17.52
CA PRO A 305 -2.74 8.76 -17.24
C PRO A 305 -3.26 10.08 -16.67
N GLU A 306 -4.46 10.52 -17.05
CA GLU A 306 -5.03 11.78 -16.52
C GLU A 306 -5.48 11.66 -15.07
N TYR A 307 -6.06 10.52 -14.68
CA TYR A 307 -6.35 10.24 -13.28
C TYR A 307 -5.05 10.13 -12.48
N ALA A 308 -4.06 9.36 -12.97
CA ALA A 308 -2.75 9.24 -12.34
C ALA A 308 -2.08 10.62 -12.14
N ARG A 309 -2.12 11.49 -13.15
CA ARG A 309 -1.61 12.86 -13.07
C ARG A 309 -2.26 13.66 -11.94
N GLN A 310 -3.58 13.56 -11.79
CA GLN A 310 -4.30 14.26 -10.73
C GLN A 310 -3.95 13.72 -9.35
N VAL A 311 -3.83 12.40 -9.21
CA VAL A 311 -3.43 11.77 -7.95
C VAL A 311 -1.99 12.12 -7.57
N TYR A 312 -1.03 12.10 -8.52
CA TYR A 312 0.33 12.58 -8.27
C TYR A 312 0.35 14.03 -7.79
N HIS A 313 -0.46 14.89 -8.40
CA HIS A 313 -0.58 16.28 -7.97
C HIS A 313 -1.19 16.43 -6.57
N LEU A 314 -2.16 15.59 -6.21
CA LEU A 314 -2.68 15.56 -4.84
C LEU A 314 -1.62 15.07 -3.85
N SER A 315 -0.78 14.09 -4.22
CA SER A 315 0.35 13.64 -3.41
C SER A 315 1.32 14.79 -3.11
N THR A 316 1.72 15.57 -4.12
CA THR A 316 2.62 16.71 -3.91
C THR A 316 2.02 17.81 -3.03
N GLN A 317 0.68 17.95 -3.01
CA GLN A 317 0.00 18.84 -2.07
C GLN A 317 0.03 18.33 -0.62
N VAL A 318 0.06 17.01 -0.40
CA VAL A 318 0.26 16.44 0.94
C VAL A 318 1.68 16.75 1.41
N LEU A 319 2.66 16.26 0.65
CA LEU A 319 4.08 16.48 0.86
C LEU A 319 4.80 16.24 -0.47
N PRO A 320 5.60 17.19 -0.99
CA PRO A 320 6.38 16.96 -2.20
C PRO A 320 7.34 15.77 -2.06
N ARG A 321 7.35 14.88 -3.05
CA ARG A 321 8.21 13.69 -3.11
C ARG A 321 8.91 13.62 -4.46
N PRO A 322 10.20 13.22 -4.53
CA PRO A 322 10.90 13.07 -5.80
C PRO A 322 10.14 12.20 -6.81
N LEU A 323 9.60 11.06 -6.36
CA LEU A 323 8.84 10.15 -7.23
C LEU A 323 7.61 10.82 -7.87
N ALA A 324 6.80 11.56 -7.09
CA ALA A 324 5.63 12.26 -7.61
C ALA A 324 6.01 13.39 -8.56
N CYS A 325 7.00 14.20 -8.19
CA CYS A 325 7.51 15.29 -9.04
C CYS A 325 8.08 14.74 -10.36
N ASN A 326 8.85 13.67 -10.30
CA ASN A 326 9.41 13.02 -11.50
C ASN A 326 8.32 12.52 -12.43
N ALA A 327 7.30 11.83 -11.89
CA ALA A 327 6.18 11.32 -12.68
C ALA A 327 5.38 12.46 -13.32
N LEU A 328 5.10 13.54 -12.59
CA LEU A 328 4.44 14.73 -13.13
C LEU A 328 5.29 15.41 -14.22
N GLY A 329 6.61 15.44 -14.07
CA GLY A 329 7.54 15.93 -15.08
C GLY A 329 7.48 15.12 -16.37
N VAL A 330 7.51 13.78 -16.27
CA VAL A 330 7.38 12.86 -17.41
C VAL A 330 6.03 13.02 -18.10
N LEU A 331 4.93 13.08 -17.34
CA LEU A 331 3.59 13.28 -17.90
C LEU A 331 3.47 14.63 -18.63
N ALA A 332 4.03 15.70 -18.07
CA ALA A 332 4.05 17.01 -18.73
C ALA A 332 4.90 17.00 -20.01
N PHE A 333 6.06 16.35 -19.99
CA PHE A 333 6.95 16.22 -21.13
C PHE A 333 6.28 15.46 -22.29
N ASN A 334 5.64 14.32 -21.99
CA ASN A 334 4.94 13.52 -22.98
C ASN A 334 3.75 14.27 -23.62
N ASN A 335 3.14 15.20 -22.88
CA ASN A 335 2.10 16.09 -23.38
C ASN A 335 2.67 17.34 -24.11
N GLY A 336 3.98 17.39 -24.39
CA GLY A 336 4.66 18.49 -25.08
C GLY A 336 4.86 19.76 -24.24
N ASN A 337 4.51 19.74 -22.94
CA ASN A 337 4.67 20.88 -22.05
C ASN A 337 6.04 20.84 -21.34
N TYR A 338 7.10 21.12 -22.10
CA TYR A 338 8.49 21.08 -21.61
C TYR A 338 8.76 22.07 -20.48
N ALA A 339 8.11 23.24 -20.48
CA ALA A 339 8.27 24.23 -19.41
C ALA A 339 7.76 23.69 -18.07
N LYS A 340 6.55 23.10 -18.06
CA LYS A 340 5.98 22.49 -16.86
C LYS A 340 6.77 21.25 -16.42
N ALA A 341 7.28 20.47 -17.37
CA ALA A 341 8.14 19.33 -17.08
C ALA A 341 9.41 19.76 -16.31
N ARG A 342 10.08 20.82 -16.79
CA ARG A 342 11.26 21.41 -16.13
C ARG A 342 10.94 21.85 -14.71
N THR A 343 9.86 22.57 -14.49
CA THR A 343 9.46 23.01 -13.14
C THR A 343 9.30 21.83 -12.17
N TRP A 344 8.69 20.73 -12.59
CA TRP A 344 8.53 19.56 -11.72
C TRP A 344 9.86 18.86 -11.43
N TRP A 345 10.72 18.69 -12.43
CA TRP A 345 12.03 18.07 -12.24
C TRP A 345 12.99 18.95 -11.43
N GLU A 346 12.94 20.27 -11.57
CA GLU A 346 13.66 21.21 -10.72
C GLU A 346 13.21 21.11 -9.26
N GLN A 347 11.89 21.04 -9.00
CA GLN A 347 11.37 20.77 -7.66
C GLN A 347 11.85 19.42 -7.12
N SER A 348 11.92 18.39 -7.97
CA SER A 348 12.46 17.09 -7.57
C SER A 348 13.94 17.18 -7.18
N LEU A 349 14.77 17.91 -7.94
CA LEU A 349 16.18 18.12 -7.64
C LEU A 349 16.42 18.97 -6.39
N GLN A 350 15.48 19.84 -6.01
CA GLN A 350 15.53 20.54 -4.72
C GLN A 350 15.32 19.58 -3.53
N LEU A 351 14.57 18.49 -3.74
CA LEU A 351 14.33 17.46 -2.72
C LEU A 351 15.48 16.44 -2.67
N ASP A 352 16.02 16.08 -3.84
CA ASP A 352 17.17 15.19 -3.98
C ASP A 352 17.97 15.56 -5.23
N SER A 353 19.14 16.18 -5.01
CA SER A 353 20.01 16.66 -6.08
C SER A 353 20.89 15.59 -6.71
N THR A 354 20.83 14.34 -6.23
CA THR A 354 21.69 13.24 -6.69
C THR A 354 21.07 12.41 -7.82
N GLN A 355 19.88 12.80 -8.29
CA GLN A 355 19.12 12.07 -9.29
C GLN A 355 19.65 12.27 -10.72
N ALA A 356 20.59 11.42 -11.15
CA ALA A 356 21.17 11.50 -12.49
C ALA A 356 20.13 11.42 -13.63
N GLU A 357 19.11 10.57 -13.49
CA GLU A 357 18.06 10.43 -14.51
C GLU A 357 17.21 11.70 -14.66
N VAL A 358 16.98 12.43 -13.56
CA VAL A 358 16.24 13.70 -13.59
C VAL A 358 17.06 14.77 -14.32
N HIS A 359 18.38 14.79 -14.13
CA HIS A 359 19.28 15.62 -14.93
C HIS A 359 19.23 15.27 -16.42
N LYS A 360 19.16 13.99 -16.80
CA LYS A 360 18.97 13.59 -18.21
C LYS A 360 17.65 14.07 -18.79
N ASN A 361 16.58 14.01 -18.00
CA ASN A 361 15.27 14.50 -18.42
C ASN A 361 15.24 16.03 -18.59
N LEU A 362 15.87 16.77 -17.68
CA LEU A 362 16.04 18.22 -17.81
C LEU A 362 16.92 18.60 -19.01
N PHE A 363 18.00 17.85 -19.27
CA PHE A 363 18.80 17.99 -20.49
C PHE A 363 17.92 17.87 -21.74
N ARG A 364 17.13 16.80 -21.86
CA ARG A 364 16.23 16.58 -23.00
C ARG A 364 15.24 17.73 -23.18
N ALA A 365 14.61 18.19 -22.10
CA ALA A 365 13.66 19.29 -22.14
C ALA A 365 14.30 20.63 -22.52
N ALA A 366 15.48 20.94 -21.98
CA ALA A 366 16.23 22.15 -22.32
C ALA A 366 16.71 22.12 -23.78
N TYR A 367 17.21 20.96 -24.25
CA TYR A 367 17.65 20.77 -25.63
C TYR A 367 16.50 20.99 -26.63
N LEU A 368 15.33 20.40 -26.37
CA LEU A 368 14.13 20.61 -27.20
C LEU A 368 13.63 22.06 -27.16
N ALA A 369 13.83 22.75 -26.04
CA ALA A 369 13.55 24.18 -25.91
C ALA A 369 14.66 25.08 -26.49
N GLN A 370 15.72 24.49 -27.08
CA GLN A 370 16.91 25.19 -27.62
C GLN A 370 17.69 26.01 -26.58
N ASP A 371 17.53 25.69 -25.30
CA ASP A 371 18.29 26.25 -24.18
C ASP A 371 19.57 25.42 -23.97
N TYR A 372 20.48 25.52 -24.95
CA TYR A 372 21.73 24.75 -24.98
C TYR A 372 22.65 24.97 -23.76
N PRO A 373 22.75 26.18 -23.17
CA PRO A 373 23.53 26.36 -21.95
C PRO A 373 23.04 25.53 -20.77
N GLN A 374 21.72 25.50 -20.50
CA GLN A 374 21.18 24.66 -19.44
C GLN A 374 21.24 23.17 -19.79
N ALA A 375 21.00 22.83 -21.07
CA ALA A 375 21.11 21.45 -21.53
C ALA A 375 22.52 20.89 -21.23
N LEU A 376 23.58 21.66 -21.55
CA LEU A 376 24.96 21.28 -21.27
C LEU A 376 25.20 21.05 -19.76
N GLN A 377 24.78 21.98 -18.90
CA GLN A 377 24.98 21.88 -17.44
C GLN A 377 24.32 20.63 -16.84
N HIS A 378 23.12 20.29 -17.31
CA HIS A 378 22.40 19.13 -16.83
C HIS A 378 23.02 17.82 -17.33
N LEU A 379 23.47 17.75 -18.59
CA LEU A 379 24.14 16.56 -19.10
C LEU A 379 25.48 16.29 -18.39
N GLU A 380 26.26 17.34 -18.11
CA GLU A 380 27.48 17.23 -17.30
C GLU A 380 27.19 16.73 -15.88
N SER A 381 26.11 17.22 -15.27
CA SER A 381 25.70 16.79 -13.94
C SER A 381 25.22 15.33 -13.93
N ALA A 382 24.43 14.92 -14.92
CA ALA A 382 24.02 13.53 -15.10
C ALA A 382 25.23 12.60 -15.24
N LEU A 383 26.18 12.94 -16.12
CA LEU A 383 27.38 12.13 -16.36
C LEU A 383 28.25 11.98 -15.11
N ARG A 384 28.36 13.03 -14.30
CA ARG A 384 29.11 13.00 -13.03
C ARG A 384 28.44 12.15 -11.96
N LEU A 385 27.11 12.14 -11.90
CA LEU A 385 26.33 11.43 -10.89
C LEU A 385 26.10 9.95 -11.25
N ASP A 386 26.01 9.62 -12.53
CA ASP A 386 25.67 8.28 -13.00
C ASP A 386 26.89 7.35 -13.06
N GLN A 387 27.08 6.57 -11.99
CA GLN A 387 28.14 5.57 -11.90
C GLN A 387 27.82 4.28 -12.67
N ALA A 388 26.57 4.09 -13.11
CA ALA A 388 26.11 2.86 -13.76
C ALA A 388 26.22 2.90 -15.29
N LEU A 389 26.65 4.04 -15.88
CA LEU A 389 26.81 4.16 -17.33
C LEU A 389 27.80 3.15 -17.89
N THR A 390 27.36 2.43 -18.92
CA THR A 390 28.27 1.63 -19.75
C THR A 390 29.29 2.55 -20.44
N PRO A 391 30.48 2.03 -20.82
CA PRO A 391 31.47 2.81 -21.58
C PRO A 391 30.89 3.45 -22.84
N LYS A 392 29.94 2.76 -23.50
CA LYS A 392 29.23 3.28 -24.68
C LYS A 392 28.36 4.50 -24.35
N GLN A 393 27.48 4.39 -23.35
CA GLN A 393 26.63 5.51 -22.94
C GLN A 393 27.44 6.71 -22.45
N ARG A 394 28.53 6.45 -21.73
CA ARG A 394 29.48 7.49 -21.30
C ARG A 394 30.10 8.22 -22.48
N ALA A 395 30.54 7.49 -23.51
CA ALA A 395 31.11 8.09 -24.71
C ALA A 395 30.06 8.90 -25.50
N GLU A 396 28.81 8.45 -25.57
CA GLU A 396 27.69 9.18 -26.19
C GLU A 396 27.39 10.49 -25.47
N ASP A 397 27.29 10.47 -24.13
CA ASP A 397 27.07 11.66 -23.31
C ASP A 397 28.25 12.65 -23.46
N GLN A 398 29.50 12.16 -23.44
CA GLN A 398 30.70 12.99 -23.66
C GLN A 398 30.76 13.61 -25.05
N HIS A 399 30.37 12.86 -26.09
CA HIS A 399 30.33 13.36 -27.46
C HIS A 399 29.32 14.50 -27.58
N THR A 400 28.12 14.31 -27.02
CA THR A 400 27.05 15.33 -27.01
C THR A 400 27.48 16.59 -26.25
N ILE A 401 28.15 16.45 -25.11
CA ILE A 401 28.75 17.56 -24.36
C ILE A 401 29.75 18.33 -25.25
N ALA A 402 30.63 17.63 -25.97
CA ALA A 402 31.63 18.26 -26.85
C ALA A 402 31.00 19.00 -28.05
N GLU A 403 29.88 18.50 -28.59
CA GLU A 403 29.10 19.21 -29.61
C GLU A 403 28.47 20.49 -29.07
N LEU A 404 27.80 20.41 -27.93
CA LEU A 404 27.17 21.57 -27.30
C LEU A 404 28.19 22.66 -26.91
N ARG A 405 29.34 22.28 -26.35
CA ARG A 405 30.43 23.24 -26.05
C ARG A 405 30.91 23.96 -27.29
N ARG A 406 31.14 23.23 -28.39
CA ARG A 406 31.53 23.82 -29.69
C ARG A 406 30.47 24.80 -30.19
N GLN A 407 29.21 24.43 -30.15
CA GLN A 407 28.09 25.29 -30.57
C GLN A 407 28.01 26.58 -29.73
N LEU A 408 28.33 26.49 -28.44
CA LEU A 408 28.31 27.63 -27.51
C LEU A 408 29.62 28.46 -27.51
N GLY A 409 30.62 28.09 -28.32
CA GLY A 409 31.94 28.75 -28.31
C GLY A 409 32.74 28.51 -27.02
N LEU A 410 32.38 27.51 -26.23
CA LEU A 410 33.10 27.08 -25.05
C LEU A 410 34.18 26.08 -25.51
N GLY A 411 35.44 26.33 -25.14
CA GLY A 411 36.56 25.46 -25.53
C GLY A 411 36.37 23.99 -25.12
N ALA A 412 37.23 23.11 -25.65
CA ALA A 412 37.25 21.70 -25.25
C ALA A 412 37.43 21.57 -23.72
N PRO A 413 36.75 20.59 -23.08
CA PRO A 413 36.79 20.39 -21.64
C PRO A 413 38.18 20.04 -21.13
#